data_AF-A0A9D1CST1-F1
#
_entry.id   AF-A0A9D1CST1-F1
#
_cell.length_a   1.000
_cell.length_b   1.000
_cell.length_c   1.000
_cell.angle_alpha   90.00
_cell.angle_beta   90.00
_cell.angle_gamma   90.00
#
_symmetry.space_group_name_H-M   'P 1'
#
loop_
_entity.id
_entity.type
_entity.pdbx_description
1 polymer ?
#
loop_
_entity_poly.entity_id
_entity_poly.type
_entity_poly.pdbx_seq_one_letter_code
_entity_poly.pdbx_strand_id
1 'polypeptide(L)'
;MRNLYFIRHGDVAMPGGVRRCVGSSDYPLSALGRLRAVLLAPGYEGREVGEVFSSPLSRAEETAALMGARPVVLAGLEEAGMGEWDGLPFDDIREAWPELFARRGKEPYLLPPGAEPAEAVLARFTNAVEDALECTRGDLVFVTHRTALRLFLSRALGMDAAAAARLELKYGSVTHLEYEGGSYSLRGRAGKRPRPELLPGLCRRMLAAAAPDKVAAHCRAVEREALSLVCSLAAAGIWLNEFDVSAAALLHDIARTEPEHAQRGAEYLNELGYPRVADIIRQHHGLDDPELIDEAAVVFIADKRVQGTEYVGVEERFAASEAKCVTPEAKAAHAYQLEISRGIERRLAGLGVRQRRGV
;
A
#
# COMPACT_ATOMS: atom_id res chain seq x y z
N MET A 1 24.06 -21.56 -5.91
CA MET A 1 22.69 -21.00 -5.94
C MET A 1 22.57 -19.67 -5.20
N ARG A 2 21.86 -18.68 -5.79
CA ARG A 2 21.50 -17.37 -5.19
C ARG A 2 20.02 -17.06 -5.47
N ASN A 3 19.32 -16.39 -4.57
CA ASN A 3 17.94 -15.93 -4.80
C ASN A 3 17.94 -14.48 -5.30
N LEU A 4 17.16 -14.22 -6.35
CA LEU A 4 16.96 -12.90 -6.93
C LEU A 4 15.48 -12.53 -6.87
N TYR A 5 15.17 -11.39 -6.27
CA TYR A 5 13.80 -10.90 -6.11
C TYR A 5 13.61 -9.65 -6.98
N PHE A 6 12.84 -9.78 -8.04
CA PHE A 6 12.48 -8.67 -8.91
C PHE A 6 11.15 -8.07 -8.49
N ILE A 7 11.15 -6.80 -8.13
CA ILE A 7 10.00 -6.06 -7.65
C ILE A 7 9.61 -5.04 -8.71
N ARG A 8 8.37 -5.09 -9.18
CA ARG A 8 7.81 -3.93 -9.90
C ARG A 8 7.49 -2.85 -8.87
N HIS A 9 7.93 -1.62 -9.13
CA HIS A 9 7.63 -0.45 -8.28
C HIS A 9 6.13 -0.32 -7.92
N GLY A 10 5.84 0.48 -6.89
CA GLY A 10 4.47 0.79 -6.46
C GLY A 10 3.67 1.57 -7.52
N ASP A 11 2.36 1.65 -7.32
CA ASP A 11 1.44 2.40 -8.18
C ASP A 11 1.85 3.88 -8.24
N VAL A 12 1.75 4.49 -9.43
CA VAL A 12 2.18 5.88 -9.66
C VAL A 12 1.02 6.86 -9.55
N ALA A 13 1.30 8.07 -9.09
CA ALA A 13 0.35 9.18 -9.06
C ALA A 13 0.23 9.81 -10.45
N MET A 14 -0.80 9.39 -11.20
CA MET A 14 -1.03 9.96 -12.53
C MET A 14 -1.62 11.38 -12.44
N PRO A 15 -1.12 12.33 -13.25
CA PRO A 15 -1.71 13.67 -13.33
C PRO A 15 -3.21 13.60 -13.68
N GLY A 16 -4.04 14.18 -12.82
CA GLY A 16 -5.51 14.19 -12.97
C GLY A 16 -6.18 12.83 -12.86
N GLY A 17 -5.49 11.79 -12.38
CA GLY A 17 -6.03 10.42 -12.33
C GLY A 17 -6.18 9.75 -13.71
N VAL A 18 -5.67 10.37 -14.78
CA VAL A 18 -5.82 9.87 -16.15
C VAL A 18 -4.75 8.82 -16.45
N ARG A 19 -5.15 7.67 -16.99
CA ARG A 19 -4.19 6.61 -17.35
C ARG A 19 -3.33 7.04 -18.54
N ARG A 20 -2.02 6.90 -18.38
CA ARG A 20 -1.00 7.27 -19.36
C ARG A 20 -0.10 6.10 -19.71
N CYS A 21 0.51 6.15 -20.89
CA CYS A 21 1.64 5.30 -21.20
C CYS A 21 2.85 5.81 -20.42
N VAL A 22 3.51 4.94 -19.64
CA VAL A 22 4.63 5.33 -18.78
C VAL A 22 5.83 4.45 -19.10
N GLY A 23 6.81 5.05 -19.76
CA GLY A 23 8.18 4.57 -19.95
C GLY A 23 9.14 5.39 -19.09
N SER A 24 9.85 6.32 -19.72
CA SER A 24 10.91 7.13 -19.10
C SER A 24 10.37 8.29 -18.27
N SER A 25 9.13 8.72 -18.49
CA SER A 25 8.47 9.77 -17.73
C SER A 25 8.50 9.45 -16.23
N ASP A 26 8.98 10.39 -15.43
CA ASP A 26 9.19 10.16 -14.02
C ASP A 26 8.03 10.71 -13.17
N TYR A 27 7.14 9.80 -12.78
CA TYR A 27 6.00 10.09 -11.92
C TYR A 27 6.23 9.52 -10.52
N PRO A 28 5.89 10.26 -9.45
CA PRO A 28 6.02 9.79 -8.07
C PRO A 28 5.02 8.67 -7.77
N LEU A 29 5.20 7.98 -6.64
CA LEU A 29 4.21 7.01 -6.17
C LEU A 29 2.90 7.68 -5.76
N SER A 30 1.78 6.98 -5.94
CA SER A 30 0.50 7.35 -5.33
C SER A 30 0.46 6.95 -3.85
N ALA A 31 -0.51 7.46 -3.09
CA ALA A 31 -0.73 7.03 -1.70
C ALA A 31 -0.85 5.51 -1.59
N LEU A 32 -1.68 4.89 -2.45
CA LEU A 32 -1.80 3.43 -2.54
C LEU A 32 -0.47 2.75 -2.92
N GLY A 33 0.30 3.35 -3.84
CA GLY A 33 1.60 2.84 -4.25
C GLY A 33 2.63 2.84 -3.12
N ARG A 34 2.65 3.90 -2.30
CA ARG A 34 3.48 4.01 -1.09
C ARG A 34 3.10 2.97 -0.05
N LEU A 35 1.81 2.79 0.21
CA LEU A 35 1.32 1.73 1.09
C LEU A 35 1.73 0.33 0.59
N ARG A 36 1.60 0.08 -0.72
CA ARG A 36 2.02 -1.19 -1.32
C ARG A 36 3.53 -1.41 -1.23
N ALA A 37 4.34 -0.37 -1.34
CA ALA A 37 5.79 -0.45 -1.14
C ALA A 37 6.15 -0.81 0.31
N VAL A 38 5.42 -0.32 1.31
CA VAL A 38 5.64 -0.72 2.70
C VAL A 38 5.35 -2.21 2.93
N LEU A 39 4.39 -2.79 2.20
CA LEU A 39 4.09 -4.24 2.26
C LEU A 39 5.17 -5.11 1.60
N LEU A 40 6.04 -4.51 0.77
CA LEU A 40 7.17 -5.18 0.13
C LEU A 40 8.41 -5.25 1.04
N ALA A 41 8.30 -4.82 2.31
CA ALA A 41 9.40 -4.89 3.26
C ALA A 41 10.14 -6.23 3.14
N PRO A 42 11.49 -6.24 3.12
CA PRO A 42 12.32 -7.37 2.65
C PRO A 42 12.31 -8.61 3.56
N GLY A 43 11.26 -8.80 4.34
CA GLY A 43 10.96 -10.00 5.11
C GLY A 43 10.49 -11.14 4.21
N TYR A 44 11.40 -11.72 3.46
CA TYR A 44 11.23 -13.07 2.92
C TYR A 44 11.66 -14.06 4.00
N GLU A 45 10.77 -14.28 4.97
CA GLU A 45 10.79 -15.48 5.85
C GLU A 45 12.17 -15.81 6.47
N GLY A 46 12.78 -14.88 7.21
CA GLY A 46 13.97 -15.17 8.02
C GLY A 46 15.29 -15.27 7.24
N ARG A 47 15.38 -14.71 6.03
CA ARG A 47 16.62 -14.64 5.25
C ARG A 47 17.26 -13.25 5.31
N GLU A 48 18.59 -13.22 5.44
CA GLU A 48 19.37 -12.00 5.17
C GLU A 48 19.31 -11.71 3.66
N VAL A 49 18.51 -10.73 3.28
CA VAL A 49 18.62 -10.11 1.96
C VAL A 49 19.94 -9.35 1.92
N GLY A 50 20.76 -9.61 0.89
CA GLY A 50 22.03 -8.93 0.68
C GLY A 50 21.81 -7.49 0.25
N GLU A 51 21.98 -7.22 -1.05
CA GLU A 51 21.90 -5.87 -1.60
C GLU A 51 20.59 -5.61 -2.35
N VAL A 52 20.07 -4.38 -2.21
CA VAL A 52 18.87 -3.91 -2.91
C VAL A 52 19.31 -2.93 -3.99
N PHE A 53 19.05 -3.27 -5.24
CA PHE A 53 19.27 -2.41 -6.39
C PHE A 53 17.96 -1.76 -6.83
N SER A 54 18.04 -0.52 -7.28
CA SER A 54 16.88 0.20 -7.83
C SER A 54 17.22 0.80 -9.19
N SER A 55 16.22 0.81 -10.08
CA SER A 55 16.18 1.76 -11.18
C SER A 55 16.36 3.21 -10.70
N PRO A 56 17.01 4.09 -11.50
CA PRO A 56 17.17 5.52 -11.20
C PRO A 56 15.89 6.34 -11.34
N LEU A 57 14.77 5.73 -11.71
CA LEU A 57 13.48 6.43 -11.75
C LEU A 57 12.90 6.55 -10.35
N SER A 58 12.45 7.76 -9.96
CA SER A 58 12.11 8.09 -8.57
C SER A 58 11.09 7.14 -7.94
N ARG A 59 10.11 6.65 -8.72
CA ARG A 59 9.14 5.64 -8.27
C ARG A 59 9.74 4.32 -7.80
N ALA A 60 10.84 3.87 -8.43
CA ALA A 60 11.53 2.66 -8.04
C ALA A 60 12.37 2.91 -6.78
N GLU A 61 13.08 4.04 -6.73
CA GLU A 61 13.86 4.44 -5.55
C GLU A 61 12.98 4.64 -4.31
N GLU A 62 11.86 5.36 -4.45
CA GLU A 62 10.88 5.56 -3.38
C GLU A 62 10.28 4.23 -2.93
N THR A 63 10.02 3.30 -3.87
CA THR A 63 9.56 1.95 -3.51
C THR A 63 10.60 1.23 -2.63
N ALA A 64 11.87 1.22 -3.04
CA ALA A 64 12.93 0.58 -2.28
C ALA A 64 13.15 1.23 -0.90
N ALA A 65 13.07 2.56 -0.82
CA ALA A 65 13.17 3.29 0.44
C ALA A 65 12.02 2.92 1.41
N LEU A 66 10.78 2.84 0.91
CA LEU A 66 9.60 2.49 1.71
C LEU A 66 9.57 1.02 2.16
N MET A 67 10.28 0.15 1.46
CA MET A 67 10.57 -1.21 1.93
C MET A 67 11.48 -1.20 3.18
N GLY A 68 12.12 -0.08 3.50
CA GLY A 68 13.12 0.06 4.56
C GLY A 68 14.55 -0.23 4.10
N ALA A 69 14.80 -0.29 2.80
CA ALA A 69 16.12 -0.46 2.23
C ALA A 69 16.78 0.89 1.91
N ARG A 70 18.11 0.89 1.83
CA ARG A 70 18.88 1.96 1.17
C ARG A 70 19.36 1.40 -0.16
N PRO A 71 18.67 1.68 -1.28
CA PRO A 71 19.02 1.03 -2.54
C PRO A 71 20.34 1.56 -3.10
N VAL A 72 21.07 0.69 -3.78
CA VAL A 72 22.10 1.10 -4.75
C VAL A 72 21.38 1.39 -6.06
N VAL A 73 21.46 2.64 -6.52
CA VAL A 73 20.90 3.03 -7.81
C VAL A 73 21.76 2.42 -8.91
N LEU A 74 21.12 1.65 -9.80
CA LEU A 74 21.78 0.89 -10.85
C LEU A 74 21.16 1.22 -12.21
N ALA A 75 21.95 1.88 -13.06
CA ALA A 75 21.59 2.14 -14.44
C ALA A 75 21.36 0.83 -15.20
N GLY A 76 20.45 0.84 -16.17
CA GLY A 76 20.04 -0.35 -16.92
C GLY A 76 18.75 -1.00 -16.40
N LEU A 77 18.33 -0.68 -15.16
CA LEU A 77 17.08 -1.17 -14.57
C LEU A 77 15.84 -0.31 -14.92
N GLU A 78 15.97 0.73 -15.74
CA GLU A 78 14.88 1.64 -16.14
C GLU A 78 13.76 0.93 -16.91
N GLU A 79 12.57 1.53 -16.97
CA GLU A 79 11.51 1.06 -17.87
C GLU A 79 11.93 1.19 -19.34
N ALA A 80 11.30 0.41 -20.21
CA ALA A 80 11.48 0.58 -21.66
C ALA A 80 11.04 1.98 -22.10
N GLY A 81 11.87 2.66 -22.90
CA GLY A 81 11.51 3.95 -23.49
C GLY A 81 10.32 3.82 -24.42
N MET A 82 9.26 4.61 -24.19
CA MET A 82 7.99 4.54 -24.95
C MET A 82 7.92 5.53 -26.12
N GLY A 83 9.02 6.22 -26.44
CA GLY A 83 9.10 7.14 -27.56
C GLY A 83 8.04 8.23 -27.50
N GLU A 84 7.38 8.49 -28.62
CA GLU A 84 6.34 9.52 -28.75
C GLU A 84 5.10 9.25 -27.88
N TRP A 85 4.91 8.03 -27.37
CA TRP A 85 3.78 7.73 -26.48
C TRP A 85 4.06 8.06 -25.02
N ASP A 86 5.32 8.28 -24.63
CA ASP A 86 5.70 8.42 -23.23
C ASP A 86 5.00 9.62 -22.57
N GLY A 87 4.36 9.38 -21.42
CA GLY A 87 3.62 10.38 -20.68
C GLY A 87 2.25 10.75 -21.26
N LEU A 88 1.89 10.29 -22.46
CA LEU A 88 0.61 10.65 -23.08
C LEU A 88 -0.57 9.85 -22.50
N PRO A 89 -1.76 10.47 -22.36
CA PRO A 89 -3.01 9.76 -22.07
C PRO A 89 -3.29 8.70 -23.13
N PHE A 90 -3.85 7.55 -22.71
CA PHE A 90 -4.19 6.51 -23.67
C PHE A 90 -5.27 6.93 -24.67
N ASP A 91 -6.15 7.87 -24.31
CA ASP A 91 -7.15 8.41 -25.23
C ASP A 91 -6.51 9.26 -26.32
N ASP A 92 -5.59 10.15 -25.96
CA ASP A 92 -4.81 10.96 -26.91
C ASP A 92 -3.97 10.06 -27.83
N ILE A 93 -3.35 9.01 -27.29
CA ILE A 93 -2.60 8.02 -28.10
C ILE A 93 -3.53 7.34 -29.12
N ARG A 94 -4.74 6.95 -28.69
CA ARG A 94 -5.71 6.27 -29.53
C ARG A 94 -6.25 7.19 -30.64
N GLU A 95 -6.34 8.49 -30.39
CA GLU A 95 -6.74 9.49 -31.38
C GLU A 95 -5.61 9.80 -32.38
N ALA A 96 -4.38 9.96 -31.90
CA ALA A 96 -3.24 10.31 -32.74
C ALA A 96 -2.68 9.13 -33.56
N TRP A 97 -2.78 7.89 -33.05
CA TRP A 97 -2.29 6.69 -33.74
C TRP A 97 -3.31 5.53 -33.73
N PRO A 98 -4.50 5.69 -34.33
CA PRO A 98 -5.60 4.72 -34.19
C PRO A 98 -5.26 3.32 -34.71
N GLU A 99 -4.63 3.17 -35.89
CA GLU A 99 -4.28 1.84 -36.41
C GLU A 99 -3.17 1.19 -35.60
N LEU A 100 -2.14 1.96 -35.21
CA LEU A 100 -1.02 1.45 -34.43
C LEU A 100 -1.48 1.02 -33.03
N PHE A 101 -2.33 1.82 -32.38
CA PHE A 101 -2.93 1.49 -31.09
C PHE A 101 -3.75 0.20 -31.16
N ALA A 102 -4.61 0.08 -32.18
CA ALA A 102 -5.41 -1.12 -32.39
C ALA A 102 -4.55 -2.38 -32.65
N ARG A 103 -3.48 -2.25 -33.43
CA ARG A 103 -2.54 -3.35 -33.70
C ARG A 103 -1.74 -3.73 -32.46
N ARG A 104 -1.25 -2.77 -31.68
CA ARG A 104 -0.46 -3.06 -30.46
C ARG A 104 -1.27 -3.81 -29.40
N GLY A 105 -2.60 -3.64 -29.38
CA GLY A 105 -3.49 -4.48 -28.57
C GLY A 105 -3.47 -5.98 -28.93
N LYS A 106 -3.11 -6.32 -30.18
CA LYS A 106 -2.95 -7.70 -30.68
C LYS A 106 -1.49 -8.15 -30.74
N GLU A 107 -0.58 -7.19 -30.91
CA GLU A 107 0.87 -7.38 -31.05
C GLU A 107 1.60 -6.59 -29.93
N PRO A 108 1.74 -7.14 -28.71
CA PRO A 108 2.29 -6.41 -27.55
C PRO A 108 3.75 -5.94 -27.68
N TYR A 109 4.46 -6.39 -28.72
CA TYR A 109 5.85 -6.03 -29.01
C TYR A 109 5.98 -4.98 -30.12
N LEU A 110 4.88 -4.58 -30.76
CA LEU A 110 4.88 -3.55 -31.80
C LEU A 110 5.25 -2.19 -31.21
N LEU A 111 6.45 -1.68 -31.50
CA LEU A 111 6.98 -0.49 -30.82
C LEU A 111 6.25 0.81 -31.24
N PRO A 112 5.97 1.72 -30.29
CA PRO A 112 5.62 3.10 -30.62
C PRO A 112 6.73 3.80 -31.43
N PRO A 113 6.43 4.88 -32.17
CA PRO A 113 7.45 5.66 -32.85
C PRO A 113 8.51 6.18 -31.87
N GLY A 114 9.79 6.00 -32.22
CA GLY A 114 10.91 6.40 -31.37
C GLY A 114 11.08 5.61 -30.06
N ALA A 115 10.32 4.53 -29.86
CA ALA A 115 10.48 3.69 -28.68
C ALA A 115 11.78 2.88 -28.70
N GLU A 116 12.24 2.53 -27.50
CA GLU A 116 13.46 1.76 -27.32
C GLU A 116 13.29 0.33 -27.87
N PRO A 117 14.22 -0.16 -28.71
CA PRO A 117 14.18 -1.54 -29.19
C PRO A 117 14.24 -2.56 -28.04
N ALA A 118 13.49 -3.65 -28.17
CA ALA A 118 13.41 -4.68 -27.13
C ALA A 118 14.77 -5.31 -26.81
N GLU A 119 15.62 -5.46 -27.83
CA GLU A 119 16.98 -5.96 -27.72
C GLU A 119 17.88 -5.02 -26.91
N ALA A 120 17.68 -3.70 -27.06
CA ALA A 120 18.44 -2.69 -26.31
C ALA A 120 18.03 -2.69 -24.82
N VAL A 121 16.72 -2.72 -24.54
CA VAL A 121 16.17 -2.86 -23.18
C VAL A 121 16.71 -4.13 -22.52
N LEU A 122 16.65 -5.26 -23.23
CA LEU A 122 17.10 -6.54 -22.73
C LEU A 122 18.61 -6.55 -22.46
N ALA A 123 19.42 -5.98 -23.35
CA ALA A 123 20.87 -5.91 -23.19
C ALA A 123 21.26 -5.11 -21.95
N ARG A 124 20.75 -3.87 -21.79
CA ARG A 124 21.09 -3.04 -20.61
C ARG A 124 20.60 -3.66 -19.30
N PHE A 125 19.41 -4.26 -19.31
CA PHE A 125 18.85 -4.88 -18.12
C PHE A 125 19.63 -6.14 -17.71
N THR A 126 20.00 -6.97 -18.70
CA THR A 126 20.79 -8.18 -18.46
C THR A 126 22.17 -7.81 -17.92
N ASN A 127 22.86 -6.85 -18.54
CA ASN A 127 24.16 -6.38 -18.08
C ASN A 127 24.09 -5.85 -16.64
N ALA A 128 23.08 -5.04 -16.30
CA ALA A 128 22.90 -4.55 -14.94
C ALA A 128 22.72 -5.69 -13.90
N VAL A 129 21.93 -6.71 -14.24
CA VAL A 129 21.75 -7.88 -13.35
C VAL A 129 23.05 -8.68 -13.22
N GLU A 130 23.78 -8.86 -14.32
CA GLU A 130 25.07 -9.57 -14.32
C GLU A 130 26.15 -8.81 -13.54
N ASP A 131 26.29 -7.50 -13.74
CA ASP A 131 27.20 -6.62 -12.98
C ASP A 131 26.90 -6.70 -11.47
N ALA A 132 25.61 -6.66 -11.10
CA ALA A 132 25.18 -6.82 -9.72
C ALA A 132 25.53 -8.22 -9.19
N LEU A 133 25.35 -9.28 -9.98
CA LEU A 133 25.73 -10.64 -9.59
C LEU A 133 27.25 -10.77 -9.40
N GLU A 134 28.07 -10.15 -10.25
CA GLU A 134 29.53 -10.21 -10.18
C GLU A 134 30.09 -9.42 -8.98
N CYS A 135 29.52 -8.25 -8.69
CA CYS A 135 30.02 -7.36 -7.65
C CYS A 135 29.55 -7.71 -6.23
N THR A 136 28.61 -8.65 -6.08
CA THR A 136 27.96 -8.93 -4.79
C THR A 136 27.91 -10.42 -4.46
N ARG A 137 27.56 -10.72 -3.20
CA ARG A 137 27.30 -12.08 -2.71
C ARG A 137 25.91 -12.15 -2.06
N GLY A 138 25.40 -13.37 -1.90
CA GLY A 138 24.11 -13.60 -1.27
C GLY A 138 22.91 -13.25 -2.16
N ASP A 139 21.74 -13.17 -1.54
CA ASP A 139 20.48 -12.92 -2.21
C ASP A 139 20.31 -11.43 -2.58
N LEU A 140 19.74 -11.14 -3.75
CA LEU A 140 19.62 -9.79 -4.28
C LEU A 140 18.16 -9.39 -4.51
N VAL A 141 17.88 -8.10 -4.38
CA VAL A 141 16.58 -7.50 -4.74
C VAL A 141 16.80 -6.45 -5.82
N PHE A 142 15.93 -6.44 -6.82
CA PHE A 142 15.92 -5.46 -7.90
C PHE A 142 14.55 -4.79 -7.96
N VAL A 143 14.49 -3.48 -7.73
CA VAL A 143 13.28 -2.68 -7.88
C VAL A 143 13.29 -2.01 -9.25
N THR A 144 12.34 -2.40 -10.10
CA THR A 144 12.31 -2.08 -11.53
C THR A 144 10.87 -1.98 -12.05
N HIS A 145 10.68 -2.14 -13.36
CA HIS A 145 9.49 -1.84 -14.12
C HIS A 145 8.98 -3.04 -14.92
N ARG A 146 7.83 -2.88 -15.55
CA ARG A 146 7.07 -4.02 -16.08
C ARG A 146 7.68 -4.56 -17.36
N THR A 147 8.01 -3.69 -18.31
CA THR A 147 8.38 -4.12 -19.67
C THR A 147 9.79 -4.68 -19.66
N ALA A 148 10.74 -3.97 -19.04
CA ALA A 148 12.11 -4.45 -18.88
C ALA A 148 12.17 -5.82 -18.17
N LEU A 149 11.48 -5.97 -17.03
CA LEU A 149 11.43 -7.25 -16.30
C LEU A 149 10.78 -8.36 -17.13
N ARG A 150 9.71 -8.07 -17.88
CA ARG A 150 9.07 -9.09 -18.74
C ARG A 150 10.02 -9.60 -19.82
N LEU A 151 10.74 -8.71 -20.49
CA LEU A 151 11.71 -9.08 -21.53
C LEU A 151 12.82 -9.95 -20.94
N PHE A 152 13.36 -9.53 -19.80
CA PHE A 152 14.36 -10.31 -19.07
C PHE A 152 13.85 -11.70 -18.70
N LEU A 153 12.67 -11.81 -18.06
CA LEU A 153 12.07 -13.10 -17.70
C LEU A 153 11.83 -13.98 -18.91
N SER A 154 11.37 -13.40 -20.03
CA SER A 154 11.15 -14.14 -21.28
C SER A 154 12.45 -14.81 -21.75
N ARG A 155 13.55 -14.06 -21.76
CA ARG A 155 14.86 -14.53 -22.20
C ARG A 155 15.51 -15.50 -21.21
N ALA A 156 15.41 -15.21 -19.92
CA ALA A 156 16.04 -15.96 -18.85
C ALA A 156 15.39 -17.34 -18.65
N LEU A 157 14.08 -17.44 -18.89
CA LEU A 157 13.29 -18.66 -18.67
C LEU A 157 12.91 -19.37 -19.98
N GLY A 158 13.42 -18.90 -21.14
CA GLY A 158 13.11 -19.50 -22.44
C GLY A 158 11.63 -19.45 -22.82
N MET A 159 10.90 -18.43 -22.35
CA MET A 159 9.48 -18.28 -22.66
C MET A 159 9.29 -17.72 -24.06
N ASP A 160 8.27 -18.23 -24.77
CA ASP A 160 7.80 -17.59 -25.97
C ASP A 160 7.05 -16.27 -25.67
N ALA A 161 6.79 -15.52 -26.73
CA ALA A 161 6.12 -14.23 -26.68
C ALA A 161 4.72 -14.30 -26.01
N ALA A 162 3.99 -15.39 -26.20
CA ALA A 162 2.64 -15.58 -25.68
C ALA A 162 2.64 -15.90 -24.18
N ALA A 163 3.55 -16.76 -23.74
CA ALA A 163 3.78 -17.06 -22.33
C ALA A 163 4.24 -15.81 -21.57
N ALA A 164 5.19 -15.05 -22.13
CA ALA A 164 5.66 -13.80 -21.52
C ALA A 164 4.55 -12.73 -21.41
N ALA A 165 3.63 -12.67 -22.39
CA ALA A 165 2.50 -11.73 -22.35
C ALA A 165 1.53 -12.03 -21.19
N ARG A 166 1.41 -13.31 -20.78
CA ARG A 166 0.56 -13.76 -19.66
C ARG A 166 1.14 -13.47 -18.28
N LEU A 167 2.39 -13.01 -18.18
CA LEU A 167 3.00 -12.63 -16.90
C LEU A 167 2.27 -11.42 -16.30
N GLU A 168 1.64 -11.63 -15.15
CA GLU A 168 0.94 -10.62 -14.36
C GLU A 168 1.88 -9.87 -13.40
N LEU A 169 2.77 -9.06 -13.97
CA LEU A 169 3.67 -8.21 -13.19
C LEU A 169 2.94 -6.94 -12.71
N LYS A 170 2.07 -7.06 -11.70
CA LYS A 170 1.29 -5.93 -11.13
C LYS A 170 2.19 -4.97 -10.36
N TYR A 171 1.78 -3.71 -10.15
CA TYR A 171 2.53 -2.80 -9.28
C TYR A 171 2.70 -3.40 -7.89
N GLY A 172 3.88 -3.22 -7.30
CA GLY A 172 4.25 -3.80 -6.01
C GLY A 172 4.19 -5.32 -5.97
N SER A 173 4.53 -5.98 -7.08
CA SER A 173 4.60 -7.45 -7.16
C SER A 173 6.04 -7.94 -7.23
N VAL A 174 6.26 -9.13 -6.67
CA VAL A 174 7.57 -9.78 -6.55
C VAL A 174 7.63 -10.99 -7.48
N THR A 175 8.75 -11.14 -8.18
CA THR A 175 9.12 -12.34 -8.93
C THR A 175 10.41 -12.90 -8.35
N HIS A 176 10.38 -14.14 -7.89
CA HIS A 176 11.52 -14.80 -7.26
C HIS A 176 12.17 -15.77 -8.25
N LEU A 177 13.43 -15.50 -8.61
CA LEU A 177 14.26 -16.40 -9.38
C LEU A 177 15.35 -17.01 -8.50
N GLU A 178 15.73 -18.24 -8.80
CA GLU A 178 17.01 -18.79 -8.37
C GLU A 178 18.01 -18.74 -9.52
N TYR A 179 19.23 -18.34 -9.18
CA TYR A 179 20.36 -18.25 -10.09
C TYR A 179 21.46 -19.24 -9.70
N GLU A 180 21.86 -20.09 -10.65
CA GLU A 180 22.94 -21.05 -10.48
C GLU A 180 23.66 -21.32 -11.80
N GLY A 181 24.98 -21.12 -11.82
CA GLY A 181 25.83 -21.45 -12.98
C GLY A 181 25.38 -20.80 -14.29
N GLY A 182 24.94 -19.54 -14.27
CA GLY A 182 24.45 -18.82 -15.45
C GLY A 182 23.01 -19.13 -15.84
N SER A 183 22.31 -20.01 -15.11
CA SER A 183 20.93 -20.39 -15.37
C SER A 183 19.97 -19.79 -14.36
N TYR A 184 18.77 -19.42 -14.82
CA TYR A 184 17.69 -18.90 -14.00
C TYR A 184 16.55 -19.91 -13.92
N SER A 185 15.96 -20.06 -12.73
CA SER A 185 14.72 -20.82 -12.56
C SER A 185 13.70 -20.01 -11.76
N LEU A 186 12.44 -20.06 -12.16
CA LEU A 186 11.35 -19.36 -11.47
C LEU A 186 10.93 -20.16 -10.24
N ARG A 187 10.87 -19.50 -9.08
CA ARG A 187 10.27 -20.05 -7.87
C ARG A 187 8.84 -19.57 -7.71
N GLY A 188 7.91 -20.52 -7.76
CA GLY A 188 6.47 -20.26 -7.65
C GLY A 188 5.93 -19.48 -8.86
N ARG A 189 5.10 -18.46 -8.60
CA ARG A 189 4.46 -17.63 -9.62
C ARG A 189 5.14 -16.26 -9.71
N ALA A 190 5.46 -15.82 -10.92
CA ALA A 190 5.92 -14.46 -11.16
C ALA A 190 4.83 -13.42 -10.85
N GLY A 191 5.24 -12.26 -10.30
CA GLY A 191 4.33 -11.16 -10.00
C GLY A 191 3.39 -11.42 -8.81
N LYS A 192 3.86 -12.11 -7.76
CA LYS A 192 3.11 -12.28 -6.51
C LYS A 192 3.07 -10.96 -5.74
N ARG A 193 1.87 -10.46 -5.40
CA ARG A 193 1.74 -9.35 -4.45
C ARG A 193 1.78 -9.90 -3.03
N PRO A 194 2.71 -9.45 -2.16
CA PRO A 194 2.74 -9.89 -0.78
C PRO A 194 1.52 -9.34 -0.04
N ARG A 195 1.02 -10.15 0.91
CA ARG A 195 -0.04 -9.76 1.84
C ARG A 195 0.35 -10.23 3.24
N PRO A 196 1.35 -9.59 3.85
CA PRO A 196 1.77 -9.92 5.22
C PRO A 196 0.63 -9.67 6.21
N GLU A 197 0.74 -10.24 7.40
CA GLU A 197 -0.19 -9.91 8.47
C GLU A 197 0.00 -8.45 8.92
N LEU A 198 -1.10 -7.76 9.21
CA LEU A 198 -1.12 -6.36 9.66
C LEU A 198 -0.71 -6.23 11.13
N LEU A 199 0.51 -6.67 11.45
CA LEU A 199 1.08 -6.51 12.77
C LEU A 199 1.30 -5.01 13.09
N PRO A 200 1.28 -4.60 14.37
CA PRO A 200 1.35 -3.18 14.75
C PRO A 200 2.55 -2.44 14.16
N GLY A 201 3.70 -3.11 14.06
CA GLY A 201 4.90 -2.54 13.45
C GLY A 201 4.73 -2.21 11.96
N LEU A 202 4.04 -3.08 11.21
CA LEU A 202 3.72 -2.84 9.81
C LEU A 202 2.69 -1.72 9.64
N CYS A 203 1.60 -1.74 10.42
CA CYS A 203 0.59 -0.68 10.38
C CYS A 203 1.18 0.70 10.68
N ARG A 204 2.12 0.80 11.64
CA ARG A 204 2.82 2.06 11.93
C ARG A 204 3.68 2.55 10.75
N ARG A 205 4.34 1.64 10.01
CA ARG A 205 5.07 2.02 8.79
C ARG A 205 4.13 2.46 7.68
N MET A 206 3.00 1.77 7.51
CA MET A 206 1.97 2.16 6.53
C MET A 206 1.46 3.57 6.85
N LEU A 207 1.15 3.83 8.11
CA LEU A 207 0.68 5.14 8.58
C LEU A 207 1.72 6.24 8.38
N ALA A 208 2.98 5.99 8.72
CA ALA A 208 4.07 6.94 8.47
C ALA A 208 4.28 7.23 6.98
N ALA A 209 4.00 6.27 6.10
CA ALA A 209 4.12 6.45 4.66
C ALA A 209 2.99 7.29 4.04
N ALA A 210 1.82 7.37 4.69
CA ALA A 210 0.62 7.98 4.10
C ALA A 210 0.06 9.18 4.87
N ALA A 211 0.40 9.35 6.15
CA ALA A 211 -0.19 10.39 7.00
C ALA A 211 0.89 11.20 7.76
N PRO A 212 0.60 12.47 8.12
CA PRO A 212 1.49 13.28 8.94
C PRO A 212 1.75 12.70 10.34
N ASP A 213 2.89 13.01 10.95
CA ASP A 213 3.29 12.50 12.28
C ASP A 213 2.23 12.74 13.37
N LYS A 214 1.54 13.87 13.32
CA LYS A 214 0.47 14.20 14.28
C LYS A 214 -0.71 13.21 14.18
N VAL A 215 -1.08 12.81 12.96
CA VAL A 215 -2.10 11.79 12.72
C VAL A 215 -1.58 10.45 13.24
N ALA A 216 -0.33 10.11 12.93
CA ALA A 216 0.27 8.87 13.40
C ALA A 216 0.33 8.75 14.93
N ALA A 217 0.65 9.85 15.63
CA ALA A 217 0.64 9.91 17.08
C ALA A 217 -0.78 9.71 17.66
N HIS A 218 -1.78 10.31 17.02
CA HIS A 218 -3.17 10.14 17.40
C HIS A 218 -3.64 8.69 17.25
N CYS A 219 -3.43 8.04 16.09
CA CYS A 219 -3.84 6.66 15.89
C CYS A 219 -3.15 5.69 16.87
N ARG A 220 -1.90 5.96 17.30
CA ARG A 220 -1.25 5.18 18.37
C ARG A 220 -1.93 5.35 19.73
N ALA A 221 -2.45 6.53 20.03
CA ALA A 221 -3.23 6.75 21.25
C ALA A 221 -4.59 6.04 21.17
N VAL A 222 -5.25 6.09 20.02
CA VAL A 222 -6.49 5.34 19.74
C VAL A 222 -6.26 3.83 19.87
N GLU A 223 -5.16 3.29 19.32
CA GLU A 223 -4.79 1.87 19.47
C GLU A 223 -4.70 1.47 20.96
N ARG A 224 -4.03 2.27 21.79
CA ARG A 224 -3.89 1.98 23.22
C ARG A 224 -5.24 1.95 23.94
N GLU A 225 -6.12 2.90 23.63
CA GLU A 225 -7.46 2.93 24.21
C GLU A 225 -8.30 1.74 23.73
N ALA A 226 -8.28 1.45 22.43
CA ALA A 226 -9.01 0.35 21.83
C ALA A 226 -8.60 -1.01 22.44
N LEU A 227 -7.29 -1.26 22.59
CA LEU A 227 -6.80 -2.48 23.22
C LEU A 227 -7.15 -2.57 24.72
N SER A 228 -7.17 -1.44 25.44
CA SER A 228 -7.67 -1.41 26.82
C SER A 228 -9.13 -1.83 26.92
N LEU A 229 -9.96 -1.46 25.93
CA LEU A 229 -11.36 -1.87 25.85
C LEU A 229 -11.49 -3.35 25.50
N VAL A 230 -10.70 -3.85 24.55
CA VAL A 230 -10.66 -5.29 24.22
C VAL A 230 -10.35 -6.13 25.46
N CYS A 231 -9.33 -5.75 26.25
CA CYS A 231 -9.01 -6.47 27.49
C CYS A 231 -10.16 -6.43 28.50
N SER A 232 -10.85 -5.28 28.62
CA SER A 232 -11.96 -5.14 29.56
C SER A 232 -13.21 -5.92 29.12
N LEU A 233 -13.48 -5.97 27.82
CA LEU A 233 -14.56 -6.76 27.23
C LEU A 233 -14.30 -8.25 27.36
N ALA A 234 -13.05 -8.70 27.18
CA ALA A 234 -12.66 -10.09 27.41
C ALA A 234 -12.92 -10.52 28.87
N ALA A 235 -12.63 -9.64 29.84
CA ALA A 235 -12.96 -9.88 31.24
C ALA A 235 -14.47 -9.96 31.51
N ALA A 236 -15.30 -9.34 30.67
CA ALA A 236 -16.76 -9.43 30.69
C ALA A 236 -17.32 -10.58 29.82
N GLY A 237 -16.46 -11.44 29.25
CA GLY A 237 -16.85 -12.59 28.43
C GLY A 237 -17.12 -12.29 26.95
N ILE A 238 -16.82 -11.07 26.48
CA ILE A 238 -16.95 -10.66 25.08
C ILE A 238 -15.57 -10.69 24.43
N TRP A 239 -15.38 -11.57 23.46
CA TRP A 239 -14.10 -11.79 22.79
C TRP A 239 -14.13 -11.14 21.41
N LEU A 240 -13.26 -10.16 21.20
CA LEU A 240 -13.07 -9.47 19.93
C LEU A 240 -11.70 -9.82 19.34
N ASN A 241 -11.54 -9.67 18.03
CA ASN A 241 -10.25 -9.88 17.40
C ASN A 241 -9.29 -8.71 17.68
N GLU A 242 -8.38 -8.88 18.64
CA GLU A 242 -7.42 -7.84 19.05
C GLU A 242 -6.50 -7.38 17.91
N PHE A 243 -6.18 -8.26 16.95
CA PHE A 243 -5.33 -7.92 15.80
C PHE A 243 -6.06 -7.00 14.82
N ASP A 244 -7.34 -7.28 14.53
CA ASP A 244 -8.12 -6.39 13.67
C ASP A 244 -8.39 -5.05 14.34
N VAL A 245 -8.69 -5.04 15.65
CA VAL A 245 -8.87 -3.80 16.42
C VAL A 245 -7.59 -2.96 16.42
N SER A 246 -6.43 -3.56 16.71
CA SER A 246 -5.15 -2.85 16.68
C SER A 246 -4.85 -2.30 15.27
N ALA A 247 -5.00 -3.12 14.23
CA ALA A 247 -4.75 -2.70 12.86
C ALA A 247 -5.69 -1.58 12.42
N ALA A 248 -6.99 -1.70 12.70
CA ALA A 248 -7.98 -0.69 12.36
C ALA A 248 -7.78 0.61 13.15
N ALA A 249 -7.50 0.53 14.46
CA ALA A 249 -7.20 1.70 15.27
C ALA A 249 -5.95 2.45 14.78
N LEU A 250 -4.91 1.72 14.34
CA LEU A 250 -3.72 2.33 13.75
C LEU A 250 -3.98 2.93 12.35
N LEU A 251 -4.90 2.37 11.57
CA LEU A 251 -5.09 2.72 10.15
C LEU A 251 -6.38 3.49 9.85
N HIS A 252 -7.22 3.80 10.84
CA HIS A 252 -8.53 4.43 10.58
C HIS A 252 -8.44 5.79 9.87
N ASP A 253 -7.35 6.52 10.14
CA ASP A 253 -7.04 7.83 9.57
C ASP A 253 -5.94 7.73 8.49
N ILE A 254 -5.71 6.56 7.89
CA ILE A 254 -4.61 6.34 6.92
C ILE A 254 -4.68 7.27 5.69
N ALA A 255 -5.89 7.69 5.30
CA ALA A 255 -6.15 8.59 4.19
C ALA A 255 -6.55 10.00 4.66
N ARG A 256 -6.12 10.43 5.86
CA ARG A 256 -6.62 11.64 6.54
C ARG A 256 -6.61 12.93 5.70
N THR A 257 -5.70 13.03 4.73
CA THR A 257 -5.56 14.19 3.85
C THR A 257 -6.53 14.19 2.66
N GLU A 258 -7.33 13.14 2.50
CA GLU A 258 -8.26 12.97 1.39
C GLU A 258 -9.71 13.25 1.80
N PRO A 259 -10.57 13.70 0.87
CA PRO A 259 -12.01 13.76 1.09
C PRO A 259 -12.55 12.37 1.44
N GLU A 260 -13.54 12.33 2.35
CA GLU A 260 -14.16 11.06 2.79
C GLU A 260 -13.10 10.03 3.24
N HIS A 261 -12.13 10.47 4.04
CA HIS A 261 -10.94 9.68 4.39
C HIS A 261 -11.23 8.29 4.93
N ALA A 262 -12.34 8.10 5.66
CA ALA A 262 -12.77 6.80 6.17
C ALA A 262 -13.01 5.81 5.02
N GLN A 263 -13.76 6.26 4.00
CA GLN A 263 -14.09 5.49 2.82
C GLN A 263 -12.85 5.27 1.95
N ARG A 264 -12.03 6.30 1.72
CA ARG A 264 -10.78 6.17 0.97
C ARG A 264 -9.76 5.24 1.63
N GLY A 265 -9.63 5.32 2.95
CA GLY A 265 -8.81 4.39 3.72
C GLY A 265 -9.28 2.95 3.55
N ALA A 266 -10.59 2.71 3.62
CA ALA A 266 -11.17 1.38 3.42
C ALA A 266 -10.93 0.85 2.00
N GLU A 267 -11.05 1.70 0.97
CA GLU A 267 -10.73 1.35 -0.41
C GLU A 267 -9.26 0.94 -0.58
N TYR A 268 -8.33 1.67 0.04
CA TYR A 268 -6.92 1.27 0.05
C TYR A 268 -6.73 -0.11 0.67
N LEU A 269 -7.32 -0.38 1.83
CA LEU A 269 -7.18 -1.67 2.49
C LEU A 269 -7.84 -2.81 1.68
N ASN A 270 -8.96 -2.56 1.01
CA ASN A 270 -9.57 -3.53 0.09
C ASN A 270 -8.64 -3.86 -1.09
N GLU A 271 -8.07 -2.84 -1.74
CA GLU A 271 -7.11 -3.01 -2.85
C GLU A 271 -5.81 -3.71 -2.43
N LEU A 272 -5.41 -3.54 -1.18
CA LEU A 272 -4.27 -4.24 -0.57
C LEU A 272 -4.62 -5.65 -0.05
N GLY A 273 -5.91 -6.02 -0.03
CA GLY A 273 -6.38 -7.36 0.30
C GLY A 273 -6.76 -7.60 1.78
N TYR A 274 -7.10 -6.54 2.52
CA TYR A 274 -7.49 -6.55 3.94
C TYR A 274 -8.94 -6.09 4.16
N PRO A 275 -9.95 -6.82 3.63
CA PRO A 275 -11.34 -6.38 3.67
C PRO A 275 -11.93 -6.30 5.09
N ARG A 276 -11.47 -7.13 6.03
CA ARG A 276 -11.94 -7.09 7.43
C ARG A 276 -11.56 -5.79 8.13
N VAL A 277 -10.30 -5.38 8.00
CA VAL A 277 -9.84 -4.09 8.56
C VAL A 277 -10.47 -2.92 7.81
N ALA A 278 -10.64 -3.02 6.49
CA ALA A 278 -11.35 -2.02 5.68
C ALA A 278 -12.77 -1.75 6.19
N ASP A 279 -13.50 -2.82 6.51
CA ASP A 279 -14.88 -2.74 7.01
C ASP A 279 -14.98 -2.10 8.39
N ILE A 280 -14.00 -2.32 9.26
CA ILE A 280 -13.92 -1.65 10.56
C ILE A 280 -13.64 -0.15 10.37
N ILE A 281 -12.64 0.21 9.56
CA ILE A 281 -12.25 1.61 9.44
C ILE A 281 -13.26 2.47 8.69
N ARG A 282 -14.06 1.95 7.75
CA ARG A 282 -15.10 2.78 7.11
C ARG A 282 -16.15 3.28 8.11
N GLN A 283 -16.31 2.56 9.23
CA GLN A 283 -17.35 2.82 10.23
C GLN A 283 -16.91 3.77 11.36
N HIS A 284 -15.66 4.25 11.39
CA HIS A 284 -15.16 5.09 12.50
C HIS A 284 -15.80 6.50 12.58
N HIS A 285 -16.58 6.89 11.56
CA HIS A 285 -17.41 8.10 11.57
C HIS A 285 -18.92 7.82 11.72
N GLY A 286 -19.33 6.55 11.64
CA GLY A 286 -20.71 6.12 11.71
C GLY A 286 -20.78 4.60 11.63
N LEU A 287 -21.31 3.98 12.67
CA LEU A 287 -21.47 2.53 12.76
C LEU A 287 -22.69 2.08 11.97
N ASP A 288 -22.59 0.92 11.33
CA ASP A 288 -23.74 0.29 10.64
C ASP A 288 -24.77 -0.24 11.64
N ASP A 289 -24.31 -0.85 12.73
CA ASP A 289 -25.13 -1.27 13.86
C ASP A 289 -24.61 -0.66 15.17
N PRO A 290 -25.14 0.50 15.58
CA PRO A 290 -24.75 1.15 16.84
C PRO A 290 -25.11 0.36 18.10
N GLU A 291 -25.94 -0.69 18.04
CA GLU A 291 -26.33 -1.49 19.20
C GLU A 291 -25.36 -2.63 19.49
N LEU A 292 -24.62 -3.09 18.48
CA LEU A 292 -23.63 -4.14 18.60
C LEU A 292 -22.30 -3.60 19.16
N ILE A 293 -21.68 -4.35 20.09
CA ILE A 293 -20.32 -4.10 20.56
C ILE A 293 -19.37 -5.06 19.83
N ASP A 294 -18.96 -4.66 18.63
CA ASP A 294 -17.98 -5.35 17.79
C ASP A 294 -16.66 -4.56 17.68
N GLU A 295 -15.74 -5.02 16.84
CA GLU A 295 -14.46 -4.36 16.59
C GLU A 295 -14.63 -2.91 16.07
N ALA A 296 -15.64 -2.64 15.25
CA ALA A 296 -15.95 -1.30 14.73
C ALA A 296 -16.42 -0.36 15.84
N ALA A 297 -17.32 -0.82 16.71
CA ALA A 297 -17.76 -0.06 17.87
C ALA A 297 -16.61 0.29 18.82
N VAL A 298 -15.66 -0.64 19.02
CA VAL A 298 -14.47 -0.40 19.85
C VAL A 298 -13.54 0.65 19.24
N VAL A 299 -13.24 0.56 17.94
CA VAL A 299 -12.38 1.56 17.27
C VAL A 299 -13.07 2.93 17.24
N PHE A 300 -14.37 2.96 16.93
CA PHE A 300 -15.17 4.17 16.94
C PHE A 300 -15.12 4.87 18.30
N ILE A 301 -15.42 4.17 19.39
CA ILE A 301 -15.47 4.80 20.71
C ILE A 301 -14.07 5.18 21.23
N ALA A 302 -13.03 4.41 20.88
CA ALA A 302 -11.66 4.75 21.22
C ALA A 302 -11.21 6.07 20.58
N ASP A 303 -11.53 6.29 19.28
CA ASP A 303 -11.28 7.57 18.61
C ASP A 303 -12.02 8.72 19.32
N LYS A 304 -13.29 8.50 19.68
CA LYS A 304 -14.12 9.50 20.37
C LYS A 304 -13.72 9.78 21.83
N ARG A 305 -12.77 9.03 22.39
CA ARG A 305 -12.22 9.25 23.74
C ARG A 305 -10.85 9.89 23.75
N VAL A 306 -10.23 10.04 22.57
CA VAL A 306 -8.85 10.53 22.43
C VAL A 306 -8.83 11.89 21.75
N GLN A 307 -8.10 12.84 22.35
CA GLN A 307 -7.82 14.15 21.77
C GLN A 307 -6.32 14.37 21.63
N GLY A 308 -5.85 14.47 20.39
CA GLY A 308 -4.41 14.44 20.14
C GLY A 308 -3.86 13.08 20.58
N THR A 309 -3.05 13.07 21.64
CA THR A 309 -2.46 11.86 22.23
C THR A 309 -3.06 11.44 23.57
N GLU A 310 -3.96 12.25 24.13
CA GLU A 310 -4.47 12.10 25.49
C GLU A 310 -5.88 11.51 25.50
N TYR A 311 -6.18 10.75 26.55
CA TYR A 311 -7.54 10.33 26.86
C TYR A 311 -8.27 11.50 27.54
N VAL A 312 -9.43 11.86 27.00
CA VAL A 312 -10.29 12.95 27.52
C VAL A 312 -11.73 12.49 27.78
N GLY A 313 -12.11 11.30 27.30
CA GLY A 313 -13.49 10.81 27.38
C GLY A 313 -14.42 11.47 26.33
N VAL A 314 -15.63 10.94 26.19
CA VAL A 314 -16.55 11.35 25.10
C VAL A 314 -17.03 12.79 25.27
N GLU A 315 -17.52 13.16 26.46
CA GLU A 315 -18.13 14.49 26.67
C GLU A 315 -17.13 15.63 26.40
N GLU A 316 -15.92 15.53 26.96
CA GLU A 316 -14.87 16.53 26.76
C GLU A 316 -14.42 16.59 25.29
N ARG A 317 -14.26 15.44 24.64
CA ARG A 317 -13.83 15.35 23.24
C ARG A 317 -14.79 16.05 22.29
N PHE A 318 -16.10 15.90 22.53
CA PHE A 318 -17.15 16.51 21.71
C PHE A 318 -17.33 17.99 22.03
N ALA A 319 -17.26 18.39 23.30
CA ALA A 319 -17.29 19.81 23.69
C ALA A 319 -16.15 20.60 23.03
N ALA A 320 -14.94 20.03 22.98
CA ALA A 320 -13.78 20.65 22.34
C ALA A 320 -13.92 20.80 20.80
N SER A 321 -14.83 20.08 20.15
CA SER A 321 -15.06 20.17 18.70
C SER A 321 -16.36 20.86 18.31
N GLU A 322 -17.24 21.18 19.24
CA GLU A 322 -18.57 21.79 18.98
C GLU A 322 -18.44 23.12 18.21
N ALA A 323 -17.49 23.97 18.60
CA ALA A 323 -17.24 25.26 17.94
C ALA A 323 -16.83 25.13 16.46
N LYS A 324 -16.41 23.94 16.01
CA LYS A 324 -16.04 23.68 14.60
C LYS A 324 -17.26 23.31 13.74
N CYS A 325 -18.39 22.96 14.35
CA CYS A 325 -19.62 22.58 13.65
C CYS A 325 -20.47 23.81 13.35
N VAL A 326 -20.21 24.45 12.20
CA VAL A 326 -20.85 25.72 11.84
C VAL A 326 -22.18 25.51 11.10
N THR A 327 -22.27 24.51 10.22
CA THR A 327 -23.47 24.26 9.41
C THR A 327 -24.50 23.41 10.15
N PRO A 328 -25.81 23.52 9.82
CA PRO A 328 -26.85 22.66 10.39
C PRO A 328 -26.55 21.16 10.25
N GLU A 329 -26.02 20.75 9.09
CA GLU A 329 -25.66 19.36 8.80
C GLU A 329 -24.50 18.90 9.68
N ALA A 330 -23.47 19.74 9.85
CA ALA A 330 -22.33 19.42 10.71
C ALA A 330 -22.72 19.33 12.19
N LYS A 331 -23.67 20.16 12.64
CA LYS A 331 -24.23 20.09 13.99
C LYS A 331 -25.07 18.84 14.19
N ALA A 332 -25.91 18.47 13.22
CA ALA A 332 -26.72 17.26 13.28
C ALA A 332 -25.83 16.00 13.31
N ALA A 333 -24.80 15.94 12.45
CA ALA A 333 -23.84 14.83 12.43
C ALA A 333 -23.05 14.73 13.75
N HIS A 334 -22.61 15.85 14.31
CA HIS A 334 -21.91 15.89 15.60
C HIS A 334 -22.82 15.42 16.75
N ALA A 335 -24.06 15.90 16.82
CA ALA A 335 -25.03 15.46 17.81
C ALA A 335 -25.35 13.96 17.71
N TYR A 336 -25.51 13.44 16.48
CA TYR A 336 -25.75 12.03 16.22
C TYR A 336 -24.57 11.16 16.68
N GLN A 337 -23.34 11.55 16.34
CA GLN A 337 -22.15 10.81 16.80
C GLN A 337 -22.00 10.85 18.34
N LEU A 338 -22.37 11.96 18.98
CA LEU A 338 -22.37 12.06 20.45
C LEU A 338 -23.40 11.10 21.07
N GLU A 339 -24.60 11.01 20.49
CA GLU A 339 -25.65 10.11 20.96
C GLU A 339 -25.23 8.63 20.84
N ILE A 340 -24.68 8.23 19.68
CA ILE A 340 -24.12 6.89 19.49
C ILE A 340 -23.02 6.61 20.52
N SER A 341 -22.09 7.55 20.68
CA SER A 341 -20.97 7.40 21.61
C SER A 341 -21.49 7.16 23.04
N ARG A 342 -22.44 7.97 23.51
CA ARG A 342 -23.10 7.80 24.82
C ARG A 342 -23.83 6.46 24.94
N GLY A 343 -24.46 5.99 23.86
CA GLY A 343 -25.09 4.68 23.79
C GLY A 343 -24.07 3.56 24.06
N ILE A 344 -22.95 3.59 23.36
CA ILE A 344 -21.85 2.63 23.55
C ILE A 344 -21.30 2.72 24.99
N GLU A 345 -21.09 3.92 25.53
CA GLU A 345 -20.61 4.08 26.91
C GLU A 345 -21.56 3.44 27.94
N ARG A 346 -22.88 3.61 27.78
CA ARG A 346 -23.86 2.96 28.65
C ARG A 346 -23.81 1.44 28.56
N ARG A 347 -23.66 0.88 27.35
CA ARG A 347 -23.56 -0.58 27.15
C ARG A 347 -22.26 -1.12 27.76
N LEU A 348 -21.12 -0.45 27.53
CA LEU A 348 -19.84 -0.79 28.16
C LEU A 348 -19.95 -0.76 29.70
N ALA A 349 -20.58 0.27 30.26
CA ALA A 349 -20.81 0.36 31.70
C ALA A 349 -21.72 -0.77 32.22
N GLY A 350 -22.77 -1.13 31.49
CA GLY A 350 -23.65 -2.26 31.80
C GLY A 350 -22.93 -3.62 31.80
N LEU A 351 -21.87 -3.74 31.01
CA LEU A 351 -20.97 -4.91 30.97
C LEU A 351 -19.90 -4.89 32.07
N GLY A 352 -19.88 -3.87 32.94
CA GLY A 352 -18.87 -3.72 33.99
C GLY A 352 -17.52 -3.18 33.51
N VAL A 353 -17.42 -2.73 32.25
CA VAL A 353 -16.22 -2.08 31.71
C VAL A 353 -16.10 -0.70 32.33
N ARG A 354 -15.15 -0.53 33.26
CA ARG A 354 -14.92 0.75 33.94
C ARG A 354 -14.25 1.73 33.00
N GLN A 355 -14.76 2.97 32.97
CA GLN A 355 -14.07 4.06 32.27
C GLN A 355 -12.72 4.34 32.93
N ARG A 356 -11.72 4.61 32.09
CA ARG A 356 -10.45 5.17 32.56
C ARG A 356 -10.74 6.56 33.11
N ARG A 357 -10.33 6.82 34.36
CA ARG A 357 -10.37 8.19 34.89
C ARG A 357 -9.22 8.94 34.25
N GLY A 358 -9.50 10.10 33.65
CA GLY A 358 -8.46 11.03 33.20
C GLY A 358 -7.51 11.33 34.36
N VAL A 359 -6.22 11.53 34.02
CA VAL A 359 -5.18 11.85 35.00
C VAL A 359 -5.47 13.18 35.68
#